data_AF-A0A958UV55-F1
#
_entry.id   AF-A0A958UV55-F1
#
_cell.length_a   1.000
_cell.length_b   1.000
_cell.length_c   1.000
_cell.angle_alpha   90.00
_cell.angle_beta   90.00
_cell.angle_gamma   90.00
#
_symmetry.space_group_name_H-M   'P 1'
#
loop_
_entity.id
_entity.type
_entity.pdbx_description
1 polymer ?
#
loop_
_entity_poly.entity_id
_entity_poly.type
_entity_poly.pdbx_seq_one_letter_code
_entity_poly.pdbx_strand_id
1 'polypeptide(L)'
;AKIMQLYLQKGYYGGKRYFKTTTLDKFNTCYYCESDNRRGIGFDKPQPEGEDGPTCGCVSMTSFGHSGFTGTYAWADPDEDIVYVFLANRTYPKAETNTLLKENIRTDIQKLIYEAIVDER
;
A
#
# COMPACT_ATOMS: atom_id res chain seq x y z
N ALA A 1 -2.28 5.97 10.32
CA ALA A 1 -2.29 4.51 10.53
C ALA A 1 -3.68 3.92 10.82
N LYS A 2 -4.48 4.45 11.78
CA LYS A 2 -5.74 3.82 12.25
C LYS A 2 -6.72 3.35 11.17
N ILE A 3 -6.92 4.14 10.11
CA ILE A 3 -7.82 3.78 9.00
C ILE A 3 -7.28 2.60 8.18
N MET A 4 -5.98 2.59 7.87
CA MET A 4 -5.37 1.45 7.18
C MET A 4 -5.41 0.19 8.06
N GLN A 5 -5.20 0.32 9.38
CA GLN A 5 -5.36 -0.80 10.31
C GLN A 5 -6.80 -1.32 10.32
N LEU A 6 -7.81 -0.43 10.32
CA LEU A 6 -9.22 -0.82 10.20
C LEU A 6 -9.49 -1.62 8.90
N TYR A 7 -8.83 -1.25 7.79
CA TYR A 7 -8.97 -1.97 6.53
C TYR A 7 -8.26 -3.32 6.56
N LEU A 8 -7.03 -3.37 7.08
CA LEU A 8 -6.26 -4.60 7.31
C LEU A 8 -7.08 -5.60 8.15
N GLN A 9 -7.72 -5.11 9.21
CA GLN A 9 -8.59 -5.88 10.09
C GLN A 9 -10.02 -6.09 9.52
N LYS A 10 -10.18 -6.01 8.20
CA LYS A 10 -11.43 -6.31 7.47
C LYS A 10 -12.66 -5.58 8.03
N GLY A 11 -12.49 -4.31 8.41
CA GLY A 11 -13.55 -3.44 8.88
C GLY A 11 -13.85 -3.50 10.37
N TYR A 12 -13.05 -4.21 11.17
CA TYR A 12 -13.15 -4.23 12.63
C TYR A 12 -11.98 -3.49 13.27
N TYR A 13 -12.24 -2.57 14.20
CA TYR A 13 -11.19 -1.84 14.91
C TYR A 13 -11.68 -1.39 16.28
N GLY A 14 -10.84 -1.54 17.31
CA GLY A 14 -11.12 -1.01 18.65
C GLY A 14 -12.43 -1.51 19.27
N GLY A 15 -12.76 -2.80 19.11
CA GLY A 15 -13.98 -3.37 19.68
C GLY A 15 -15.24 -3.23 18.80
N LYS A 16 -15.17 -2.49 17.69
CA LYS A 16 -16.33 -2.14 16.85
C LYS A 16 -16.14 -2.52 15.38
N ARG A 17 -17.22 -3.03 14.76
CA ARG A 17 -17.30 -3.23 13.31
C ARG A 17 -17.82 -1.96 12.63
N TYR A 18 -17.01 -1.37 11.75
CA TYR A 18 -17.37 -0.21 10.93
C TYR A 18 -17.81 -0.60 9.53
N PHE A 19 -17.19 -1.64 8.98
CA PHE A 19 -17.48 -2.15 7.64
C PHE A 19 -17.68 -3.67 7.66
N LYS A 20 -18.50 -4.15 6.72
CA LYS A 20 -18.61 -5.60 6.48
C LYS A 20 -17.30 -6.09 5.87
N THR A 21 -16.84 -7.28 6.27
CA THR A 21 -15.68 -7.93 5.67
C THR A 21 -15.81 -8.00 4.14
N THR A 22 -17.00 -8.40 3.66
CA THR A 22 -17.31 -8.48 2.21
C THR A 22 -17.23 -7.14 1.47
N THR A 23 -17.33 -6.01 2.18
CA THR A 23 -17.10 -4.69 1.56
C THR A 23 -15.62 -4.46 1.34
N LEU A 24 -14.75 -4.78 2.32
CA LEU A 24 -13.30 -4.63 2.16
C LEU A 24 -12.76 -5.60 1.12
N ASP A 25 -13.26 -6.84 1.08
CA ASP A 25 -12.85 -7.83 0.08
C ASP A 25 -13.12 -7.33 -1.35
N LYS A 26 -14.28 -6.70 -1.58
CA LYS A 26 -14.60 -6.07 -2.87
C LYS A 26 -13.62 -4.94 -3.22
N PHE A 27 -13.24 -4.11 -2.25
CA PHE A 27 -12.30 -3.02 -2.52
C PHE A 27 -10.88 -3.52 -2.81
N ASN A 28 -10.51 -4.66 -2.24
CA ASN A 28 -9.20 -5.31 -2.46
C ASN A 28 -9.18 -6.27 -3.66
N THR A 29 -10.30 -6.43 -4.37
CA THR A 29 -10.39 -7.26 -5.58
C THR A 29 -9.91 -6.48 -6.79
N CYS A 30 -9.01 -7.09 -7.57
CA CYS A 30 -8.63 -6.61 -8.88
C CYS A 30 -9.66 -7.07 -9.92
N TYR A 31 -10.50 -6.16 -10.42
CA TYR A 31 -11.59 -6.51 -11.33
C TYR A 31 -11.16 -6.63 -12.80
N TYR A 32 -10.01 -6.03 -13.16
CA TYR A 32 -9.56 -5.89 -14.54
C TYR A 32 -8.12 -6.36 -14.73
N CYS A 33 -7.66 -7.31 -13.89
CA CYS A 33 -6.29 -7.83 -13.94
C CYS A 33 -5.95 -8.46 -15.29
N GLU A 34 -6.90 -9.16 -15.91
CA GLU A 34 -6.73 -9.75 -17.25
C GLU A 34 -6.58 -8.71 -18.37
N SER A 35 -6.96 -7.45 -18.10
CA SER A 35 -6.84 -6.32 -19.02
C SER A 35 -5.70 -5.36 -18.60
N ASP A 36 -4.69 -5.90 -17.91
CA ASP A 36 -3.51 -5.15 -17.45
C ASP A 36 -3.85 -3.94 -16.57
N ASN A 37 -4.97 -4.01 -15.85
CA ASN A 37 -5.35 -3.01 -14.86
C ASN A 37 -5.45 -3.67 -13.48
N ARG A 38 -4.33 -3.57 -12.76
CA ARG A 38 -4.20 -4.11 -11.40
C ARG A 38 -5.06 -3.41 -10.35
N ARG A 39 -5.71 -2.29 -10.61
CA ARG A 39 -6.38 -1.50 -9.56
C ARG A 39 -7.58 -2.24 -8.94
N GLY A 40 -7.75 -2.05 -7.64
CA GLY A 40 -9.00 -2.34 -6.95
C GLY A 40 -9.94 -1.13 -6.96
N ILE A 41 -11.03 -1.20 -6.20
CA ILE A 41 -11.94 -0.06 -6.04
C ILE A 41 -11.27 0.96 -5.12
N GLY A 42 -10.70 2.01 -5.70
CA GLY A 42 -10.03 3.09 -4.96
C GLY A 42 -8.63 2.78 -4.44
N PHE A 43 -8.15 1.54 -4.59
CA PHE A 43 -6.81 1.13 -4.19
C PHE A 43 -5.93 0.77 -5.39
N ASP A 44 -4.66 1.13 -5.29
CA ASP A 44 -3.59 0.52 -6.05
C ASP A 44 -3.33 -0.89 -5.48
N LYS A 45 -2.96 -1.83 -6.37
CA LYS A 45 -2.45 -3.17 -6.04
C LYS A 45 -0.97 -3.28 -6.41
N PRO A 46 -0.20 -4.28 -5.97
CA PRO A 46 1.19 -4.41 -6.40
C PRO A 46 1.31 -4.60 -7.91
N GLN A 47 2.41 -4.14 -8.47
CA GLN A 47 2.81 -4.48 -9.83
C GLN A 47 3.42 -5.89 -9.89
N PRO A 48 3.43 -6.55 -11.06
CA PRO A 48 4.17 -7.78 -11.26
C PRO A 48 5.66 -7.63 -10.92
N GLU A 49 6.29 -8.74 -10.53
CA GLU A 49 7.72 -8.75 -10.25
C GLU A 49 8.53 -8.32 -11.48
N GLY A 50 9.52 -7.44 -11.28
CA GLY A 50 10.35 -6.90 -12.36
C GLY A 50 9.74 -5.71 -13.11
N GLU A 51 8.51 -5.30 -12.80
CA GLU A 51 7.90 -4.10 -13.36
C GLU A 51 8.00 -2.88 -12.43
N ASP A 52 7.98 -1.69 -13.03
CA ASP A 52 7.92 -0.43 -12.30
C ASP A 52 6.53 -0.23 -11.68
N GLY A 53 6.49 0.17 -10.41
CA GLY A 53 5.22 0.41 -9.74
C GLY A 53 5.31 1.01 -8.35
N PRO A 54 4.18 1.06 -7.62
CA PRO A 54 4.09 1.73 -6.34
C PRO A 54 4.67 0.91 -5.17
N THR A 55 5.19 -0.29 -5.43
CA THR A 55 5.74 -1.19 -4.40
C THR A 55 7.15 -1.64 -4.74
N CYS A 56 7.83 -2.31 -3.81
CA CYS A 56 9.14 -2.93 -4.06
C CYS A 56 9.11 -4.14 -5.02
N GLY A 57 7.92 -4.60 -5.45
CA GLY A 57 7.77 -5.88 -6.14
C GLY A 57 7.94 -7.10 -5.21
N CYS A 58 8.11 -6.86 -3.91
CA CYS A 58 8.41 -7.84 -2.88
C CYS A 58 7.25 -8.02 -1.88
N VAL A 59 6.06 -7.52 -2.21
CA VAL A 59 4.87 -7.56 -1.34
C VAL A 59 3.79 -8.47 -1.93
N SER A 60 2.90 -9.00 -1.10
CA SER A 60 1.85 -9.91 -1.56
C SER A 60 0.87 -9.24 -2.53
N MET A 61 0.39 -9.97 -3.53
CA MET A 61 -0.70 -9.55 -4.40
C MET A 61 -2.02 -9.32 -3.66
N THR A 62 -2.17 -9.74 -2.40
CA THR A 62 -3.30 -9.39 -1.54
C THR A 62 -3.15 -8.00 -0.90
N SER A 63 -1.96 -7.42 -0.90
CA SER A 63 -1.69 -6.09 -0.36
C SER A 63 -2.32 -4.97 -1.20
N PHE A 64 -2.54 -3.81 -0.59
CA PHE A 64 -3.24 -2.70 -1.23
C PHE A 64 -2.88 -1.35 -0.59
N GLY A 65 -3.03 -0.27 -1.35
CA GLY A 65 -2.77 1.05 -0.83
C GLY A 65 -2.93 2.15 -1.86
N HIS A 66 -2.26 3.27 -1.62
CA HIS A 66 -2.20 4.37 -2.57
C HIS A 66 -0.99 5.27 -2.31
N SER A 67 -0.45 5.84 -3.38
CA SER A 67 0.57 6.89 -3.31
C SER A 67 -0.04 8.28 -3.53
N GLY A 68 0.37 9.28 -2.76
CA GLY A 68 -0.14 10.65 -2.88
C GLY A 68 0.78 11.54 -3.68
N PHE A 69 0.21 12.49 -4.42
CA PHE A 69 0.96 13.47 -5.21
C PHE A 69 1.97 14.26 -4.36
N THR A 70 1.62 14.60 -3.12
CA THR A 70 2.49 15.31 -2.17
C THR A 70 3.63 14.46 -1.62
N GLY A 71 3.76 13.20 -2.07
CA GLY A 71 4.78 12.27 -1.62
C GLY A 71 4.30 11.32 -0.52
N THR A 72 3.06 11.44 -0.05
CA THR A 72 2.51 10.50 0.93
C THR A 72 2.38 9.08 0.36
N TYR A 73 2.29 8.10 1.25
CA TYR A 73 2.09 6.70 0.91
C TYR A 73 1.37 6.02 2.07
N ALA A 74 0.40 5.18 1.74
CA ALA A 74 -0.26 4.32 2.71
C ALA A 74 -0.51 2.97 2.07
N TRP A 75 0.00 1.91 2.68
CA TRP A 75 -0.08 0.54 2.19
C TRP A 75 -0.34 -0.42 3.33
N ALA A 76 -1.16 -1.43 3.07
CA ALA A 76 -1.45 -2.51 4.00
C ALA A 76 -1.22 -3.85 3.31
N ASP A 77 -0.57 -4.78 4.01
CA ASP A 77 -0.36 -6.15 3.56
C ASP A 77 -1.02 -7.13 4.54
N PRO A 78 -2.15 -7.75 4.14
CA PRO A 78 -2.83 -8.77 4.92
C PRO A 78 -2.02 -10.03 5.20
N ASP A 79 -1.06 -10.36 4.35
CA ASP A 79 -0.33 -11.62 4.47
C ASP A 79 0.79 -11.51 5.52
N GLU A 80 1.38 -10.31 5.64
CA GLU A 80 2.43 -9.99 6.62
C GLU A 80 1.93 -9.19 7.84
N ASP A 81 0.63 -8.90 7.91
CA ASP A 81 0.01 -8.05 8.94
C ASP A 81 0.67 -6.65 9.09
N ILE A 82 1.16 -6.08 7.99
CA ILE A 82 1.88 -4.80 7.96
C ILE A 82 0.97 -3.64 7.55
N VAL A 83 1.16 -2.50 8.21
CA VAL A 83 0.68 -1.19 7.74
C VAL A 83 1.86 -0.22 7.62
N TYR A 84 2.18 0.17 6.39
CA TYR A 84 3.20 1.17 6.10
C TYR A 84 2.56 2.52 5.73
N VAL A 85 2.85 3.57 6.52
CA VAL A 85 2.42 4.93 6.22
C VAL A 85 3.62 5.86 6.19
N PHE A 86 3.84 6.51 5.05
CA PHE A 86 4.84 7.55 4.85
C PHE A 86 4.15 8.89 4.64
N LEU A 87 4.50 9.89 5.44
CA LEU A 87 3.95 11.24 5.31
C LEU A 87 5.02 12.20 4.82
N ALA A 88 4.74 12.85 3.70
CA ALA A 88 5.61 13.87 3.13
C ALA A 88 4.78 14.99 2.50
N ASN A 89 5.45 16.13 2.33
CA ASN A 89 4.91 17.29 1.62
C ASN A 89 5.97 17.81 0.63
N ARG A 90 6.35 16.98 -0.34
CA ARG A 90 7.37 17.30 -1.34
C ARG A 90 7.00 18.47 -2.26
N THR A 91 5.74 18.91 -2.19
CA THR A 91 5.21 20.04 -2.95
C THR A 91 5.46 21.38 -2.25
N TYR A 92 5.86 21.37 -0.98
CA TYR A 92 6.11 22.58 -0.21
C TYR A 92 7.62 22.93 -0.17
N PRO A 93 7.99 24.22 -0.33
CA PRO A 93 7.15 25.34 -0.78
C PRO A 93 6.92 25.34 -2.31
N LYS A 94 7.66 24.51 -3.06
CA LYS A 94 7.58 24.38 -4.52
C LYS A 94 7.60 22.91 -4.93
N ALA A 95 6.90 22.57 -6.02
CA ALA A 95 6.69 21.20 -6.48
C ALA A 95 7.62 20.76 -7.63
N GLU A 96 8.69 21.52 -7.91
CA GLU A 96 9.49 21.44 -9.14
C GLU A 96 10.22 20.10 -9.33
N THR A 97 10.87 19.58 -8.28
CA THR A 97 11.63 18.32 -8.36
C THR A 97 10.99 17.23 -7.50
N ASN A 98 10.66 16.10 -8.11
CA ASN A 98 10.13 14.93 -7.41
C ASN A 98 11.25 13.99 -6.95
N THR A 99 12.09 14.45 -6.00
CA THR A 99 13.22 13.67 -5.47
C THR A 99 12.76 12.34 -4.86
N LEU A 100 11.61 12.32 -4.17
CA LEU A 100 11.08 11.09 -3.56
C LEU A 100 10.81 9.98 -4.59
N LEU A 101 10.38 10.34 -5.80
CA LEU A 101 10.19 9.37 -6.89
C LEU A 101 11.52 9.05 -7.58
N LYS A 102 12.33 10.07 -7.88
CA LYS A 102 13.62 9.90 -8.57
C LYS A 102 14.58 8.99 -7.82
N GLU A 103 14.65 9.14 -6.49
CA GLU A 103 15.53 8.36 -5.61
C GLU A 103 14.83 7.13 -5.03
N ASN A 104 13.63 6.77 -5.52
CA ASN A 104 12.86 5.58 -5.12
C ASN A 104 12.62 5.39 -3.61
N ILE A 105 12.73 6.46 -2.82
CA ILE A 105 12.80 6.43 -1.34
C ILE A 105 11.69 5.60 -0.69
N ARG A 106 10.44 5.74 -1.16
CA ARG A 106 9.28 5.06 -0.55
C ARG A 106 9.34 3.55 -0.75
N THR A 107 9.77 3.13 -1.94
CA THR A 107 9.89 1.75 -2.37
C THR A 107 11.04 1.07 -1.63
N ASP A 108 12.18 1.77 -1.50
CA ASP A 108 13.34 1.25 -0.78
C ASP A 108 13.06 1.11 0.72
N ILE A 109 12.35 2.07 1.33
CA ILE A 109 11.87 1.92 2.71
C ILE A 109 10.93 0.72 2.84
N GLN A 110 9.99 0.54 1.90
CA GLN A 110 9.10 -0.62 1.93
C GLN A 110 9.91 -1.92 1.87
N LYS A 111 10.89 -2.02 0.98
CA LYS A 111 11.77 -3.19 0.88
C LYS A 111 12.49 -3.46 2.21
N LEU A 112 13.09 -2.43 2.81
CA LEU A 112 13.77 -2.56 4.11
C LEU A 112 12.83 -3.01 5.25
N ILE A 113 11.56 -2.58 5.22
CA ILE A 113 10.55 -3.04 6.20
C ILE A 113 10.34 -4.55 6.07
N TYR A 114 10.25 -5.08 4.84
CA TYR A 114 10.04 -6.51 4.60
C TYR A 114 11.30 -7.34 4.86
N GLU A 115 12.48 -6.84 4.50
CA GLU A 115 13.76 -7.50 4.82
C GLU A 115 14.04 -7.58 6.33
N ALA A 116 13.43 -6.68 7.12
CA ALA A 116 13.55 -6.67 8.57
C ALA A 116 12.60 -7.67 9.27
N ILE A 117 11.70 -8.33 8.54
CA ILE A 117 10.86 -9.39 9.10
C ILE A 117 11.77 -10.58 9.41
N VAL A 118 11.94 -10.88 10.68
CA VAL A 118 12.67 -12.07 11.14
C VAL A 118 11.69 -13.23 11.17
N ASP A 119 11.95 -14.26 10.37
CA ASP A 119 11.22 -15.53 10.49
C ASP A 119 11.54 -16.16 11.84
N GLU A 120 10.59 -16.15 12.79
CA GLU A 120 10.65 -16.93 14.02
C GLU A 120 10.31 -18.41 13.77
N ARG A 121 10.85 -19.00 12.69
CA ARG A 121 10.69 -20.43 12.40
C ARG A 121 11.68 -21.30 13.18
#